data_AF-H9VIU0-F1
#
_entry.id   AF-H9VIU0-F1
#
_cell.length_a   1.000
_cell.length_b   1.000
_cell.length_c   1.000
_cell.angle_alpha   90.00
_cell.angle_beta   90.00
_cell.angle_gamma   90.00
#
_symmetry.space_group_name_H-M   'P 1'
#
loop_
_entity.id
_entity.type
_entity.pdbx_description
1 polymer ?
#
loop_
_entity_poly.entity_id
_entity_poly.type
_entity_poly.pdbx_seq_one_letter_code
_entity_poly.pdbx_strand_id
1 'polypeptide(L)' 'DMKIAEGKSTYVDFSAESDGKKVRLVSQVESGSYGLSQGWVVEKLMILGLSKSHLSSQIAFQLDGKPFTSSS' A
#
# COMPACT_ATOMS: atom_id res chain seq x y z
N ASP A 1 -10.50 12.36 -18.70
CA ASP A 1 -10.81 12.34 -17.26
C ASP A 1 -11.60 11.11 -16.89
N MET A 2 -11.03 10.28 -16.01
CA MET A 2 -11.75 9.16 -15.39
C MET A 2 -12.45 9.72 -14.15
N LYS A 3 -13.79 9.65 -14.10
CA LYS A 3 -14.57 10.08 -12.94
C LYS A 3 -14.83 8.87 -12.05
N ILE A 4 -14.24 8.84 -10.85
CA ILE A 4 -14.54 7.85 -9.81
C ILE A 4 -15.86 8.26 -9.13
N ALA A 5 -16.85 7.38 -9.14
CA ALA A 5 -18.13 7.63 -8.49
C ALA A 5 -18.06 7.18 -7.02
N GLU A 6 -18.15 8.14 -6.11
CA GLU A 6 -18.13 7.87 -4.67
C GLU A 6 -19.22 6.86 -4.28
N GLY A 7 -18.85 5.89 -3.44
CA GLY A 7 -19.74 4.84 -2.94
C GLY A 7 -20.06 3.70 -3.90
N LYS A 8 -19.59 3.72 -5.15
CA LYS A 8 -19.81 2.63 -6.14
C LYS A 8 -18.54 1.90 -6.55
N SER A 9 -17.41 2.56 -6.43
CA SER A 9 -16.10 1.99 -6.74
C SER A 9 -15.04 2.59 -5.82
N THR A 10 -13.93 1.88 -5.70
CA THR A 10 -12.70 2.38 -5.09
C THR A 10 -11.62 2.28 -6.14
N TYR A 11 -10.85 3.35 -6.31
CA TYR A 11 -9.63 3.34 -7.11
C TYR A 11 -8.43 3.33 -6.18
N VAL A 12 -7.46 2.46 -6.49
CA VAL A 12 -6.21 2.35 -5.74
C VAL A 12 -5.06 2.38 -6.72
N ASP A 13 -4.19 3.37 -6.58
CA ASP A 13 -2.93 3.47 -7.32
C ASP A 13 -1.78 3.00 -6.43
N PHE A 14 -1.10 1.94 -6.86
CA PHE A 14 0.07 1.40 -6.16
C PHE A 14 1.35 1.83 -6.88
N SER A 15 2.26 2.43 -6.12
CA SER A 15 3.58 2.83 -6.62
C SER A 15 4.68 2.37 -5.67
N ALA A 16 5.84 2.03 -6.23
CA ALA A 16 7.00 1.61 -5.47
C ALA A 16 8.25 2.40 -5.90
N GLU A 17 9.05 2.81 -4.93
CA GLU A 17 10.34 3.44 -5.14
C GLU A 17 11.42 2.77 -4.30
N SER A 18 12.67 2.82 -4.76
CA SER A 18 13.82 2.38 -3.99
C SER A 18 14.94 3.39 -4.08
N ASP A 19 15.57 3.68 -2.95
CA ASP A 19 16.78 4.50 -2.86
C ASP A 19 18.07 3.63 -2.84
N GLY A 20 17.94 2.34 -3.16
CA GLY A 20 19.02 1.38 -3.07
C GLY A 20 19.42 1.04 -1.64
N LYS A 21 18.64 1.37 -0.60
CA LYS A 21 18.80 0.90 0.78
C LYS A 21 17.49 0.37 1.34
N LYS A 22 16.39 1.02 0.99
CA LYS A 22 15.01 0.71 1.37
C LYS A 22 14.15 0.63 0.13
N VAL A 23 13.01 -0.04 0.28
CA VAL A 23 11.92 0.01 -0.69
C VAL A 23 10.73 0.60 0.01
N ARG A 24 10.06 1.54 -0.64
CA ARG A 24 8.83 2.14 -0.18
C ARG A 24 7.73 1.82 -1.18
N LEU A 25 6.72 1.10 -0.72
CA LEU A 25 5.48 0.87 -1.44
C LEU A 25 4.42 1.81 -0.86
N VAL A 26 3.68 2.51 -1.72
CA VAL A 26 2.62 3.44 -1.34
C VAL A 26 1.37 3.13 -2.15
N SER A 27 0.23 3.20 -1.50
CA SER A 27 -1.08 3.21 -2.15
C SER A 27 -1.72 4.58 -1.99
N GLN A 28 -2.21 5.17 -3.08
CA GLN A 28 -3.14 6.30 -3.05
C GLN A 28 -4.55 5.77 -3.30
N VAL A 29 -5.49 6.11 -2.42
CA VAL A 29 -6.85 5.55 -2.44
C VAL A 29 -7.86 6.67 -2.67
N GLU A 30 -8.69 6.51 -3.70
CA GLU A 30 -9.83 7.39 -3.97
C GLU A 30 -11.14 6.63 -3.80
N SER A 31 -12.12 7.26 -3.14
CA SER A 31 -13.43 6.64 -2.84
C SER A 31 -13.32 5.30 -2.08
N GLY A 32 -12.49 5.25 -1.03
CA GLY A 32 -12.17 4.03 -0.28
C GLY A 32 -13.32 3.37 0.49
N SER A 33 -14.44 4.08 0.71
CA SER A 33 -15.60 3.58 1.45
C SER A 33 -16.22 2.34 0.81
N TYR A 34 -16.24 2.25 -0.51
CA TYR A 34 -16.75 1.08 -1.21
C TYR A 34 -15.89 -0.16 -0.93
N GLY A 35 -14.58 -0.10 -1.14
CA GLY A 35 -13.67 -1.23 -0.88
C GLY A 35 -13.70 -1.70 0.58
N LEU A 36 -13.83 -0.76 1.53
CA LEU A 36 -14.04 -1.09 2.94
C LEU A 36 -15.36 -1.85 3.17
N SER A 37 -16.46 -1.42 2.55
CA SER A 37 -17.76 -2.12 2.65
C SER A 37 -17.73 -3.54 2.07
N GLN A 38 -16.86 -3.78 1.10
CA GLN A 38 -16.66 -5.10 0.49
C GLN A 38 -15.68 -5.98 1.29
N GLY A 39 -15.04 -5.45 2.33
CA GLY A 39 -14.08 -6.20 3.16
C GLY A 39 -12.81 -6.60 2.42
N TRP A 40 -12.33 -5.80 1.46
CA TRP A 40 -11.11 -6.12 0.72
C TRP A 40 -9.87 -6.05 1.60
N VAL A 41 -9.04 -7.09 1.52
CA VAL A 41 -7.78 -7.20 2.26
C VAL A 41 -6.66 -7.50 1.28
N VAL A 42 -5.56 -6.73 1.37
CA VAL A 42 -4.32 -7.07 0.68
C VAL A 42 -3.57 -8.10 1.52
N GLU A 43 -3.64 -9.37 1.11
CA GLU A 43 -3.08 -10.47 1.87
C GLU A 43 -1.55 -10.55 1.77
N LYS A 44 -1.00 -10.29 0.59
CA LYS A 44 0.42 -10.50 0.32
C LYS A 44 0.98 -9.44 -0.62
N LEU A 45 2.17 -8.97 -0.27
CA LEU A 45 3.02 -8.14 -1.12
C LEU A 45 4.32 -8.89 -1.42
N MET A 46 4.71 -8.93 -2.68
CA MET A 46 5.98 -9.51 -3.13
C MET A 46 6.77 -8.46 -3.88
N ILE A 47 7.97 -8.17 -3.40
CA ILE A 47 8.89 -7.22 -4.04
C ILE A 47 10.02 -8.05 -4.67
N LEU A 48 10.16 -7.93 -5.99
CA LEU A 48 11.13 -8.67 -6.79
C LEU A 48 12.23 -7.73 -7.29
N GLY A 49 13.36 -8.28 -7.72
CA GLY A 49 14.45 -7.52 -8.35
C GLY A 49 15.35 -6.73 -7.38
N LEU A 50 15.26 -6.98 -6.07
CA LEU A 50 16.16 -6.38 -5.07
C LEU A 50 17.50 -7.11 -5.03
N SER A 51 18.60 -6.37 -4.86
CA SER A 51 19.93 -6.96 -4.68
C SER A 51 20.08 -7.60 -3.28
N LYS A 52 20.91 -8.66 -3.20
CA LYS A 52 21.04 -9.52 -2.00
C LYS A 52 21.52 -8.80 -0.74
N SER A 53 22.18 -7.65 -0.87
CA SER A 53 22.66 -6.82 0.25
C SER A 53 21.55 -6.07 1.01
N HIS A 54 20.30 -6.12 0.54
CA HIS A 54 19.18 -5.31 1.04
C HIS A 54 18.19 -6.12 1.89
N LEU A 55 18.54 -7.34 2.28
CA LEU A 55 17.73 -8.21 3.11
C LEU A 55 17.82 -7.81 4.60
N SER A 56 17.52 -6.55 4.92
CA SER A 56 17.15 -6.16 6.27
C SER A 56 15.65 -6.39 6.45
N SER A 57 15.27 -7.23 7.41
CA SER A 57 13.91 -7.74 7.61
C SER A 57 12.96 -6.79 8.35
N GLN A 58 13.24 -5.49 8.36
CA GLN A 58 12.39 -4.51 9.05
C GLN A 58 11.32 -3.97 8.09
N ILE A 59 10.09 -4.43 8.31
CA ILE A 59 8.89 -3.90 7.64
C ILE A 59 8.24 -2.90 8.59
N ALA A 60 7.95 -1.71 8.10
CA ALA A 60 7.20 -0.69 8.83
C ALA A 60 5.99 -0.27 7.97
N PHE A 61 4.81 -0.23 8.60
CA PHE A 61 3.59 0.23 7.96
C PHE A 61 3.28 1.66 8.36
N GLN A 62 2.70 2.40 7.43
CA GLN A 62 2.17 3.73 7.69
C GLN A 62 0.76 3.82 7.11
N LEU A 63 -0.15 4.43 7.85
CA LEU A 63 -1.50 4.77 7.41
C LEU A 63 -1.64 6.29 7.48
N ASP A 64 -1.96 6.91 6.35
CA ASP A 64 -2.08 8.37 6.22
C ASP A 64 -0.86 9.13 6.78
N GLY A 65 0.34 8.62 6.51
CA GLY A 65 1.62 9.20 6.95
C GLY A 65 1.95 8.97 8.42
N LYS A 66 1.12 8.23 9.18
CA LYS A 66 1.37 7.91 10.58
C LYS A 66 1.82 6.46 10.72
N PRO A 67 2.79 6.16 11.61
CA PRO A 67 3.15 4.78 11.91
C PRO A 67 1.92 3.96 12.27
N PHE A 68 1.72 2.86 11.56
CA PHE A 68 0.66 1.90 11.85
C PHE A 68 1.28 0.67 12.51
N THR A 69 0.80 0.37 13.70
CA THR A 69 1.10 -0.88 14.41
C THR A 69 -0.23 -1.58 14.59
N SER A 70 -0.36 -2.81 14.08
CA SER A 70 -1.55 -3.61 14.39
C SER A 70 -1.58 -3.85 15.90
N SER A 71 -2.60 -3.36 16.60
CA SER A 71 -2.89 -3.82 17.95
C SER A 71 -3.18 -5.32 17.87
N SER A 72 -2.37 -6.12 18.55
CA SER A 72 -2.64 -7.55 18.75
C SER A 72 -3.95 -7.77 19.51
#